data_AF-A0A5C9EYS2-F1
#
_entry.id   AF-A0A5C9EYS2-F1
#
_cell.length_a   1.000
_cell.length_b   1.000
_cell.length_c   1.000
_cell.angle_alpha   90.00
_cell.angle_beta   90.00
_cell.angle_gamma   90.00
#
_symmetry.space_group_name_H-M   'P 1'
#
loop_
_entity.id
_entity.type
_entity.pdbx_description
1 polymer ?
#
loop_
_entity_poly.entity_id
_entity_poly.type
_entity_poly.pdbx_seq_one_letter_code
_entity_poly.pdbx_strand_id
1 'polypeptide(L)'
;MFDDDENINDEMALAYHLLTNKLEANQKLLSFARLVWPFLAVQGVSKPVSTHIILDGMQILSKKGKITNPPRKPLIGHILRNADNRDAVNQLERIITVLKYEDKEAEKLSEGENSEYQEFQIKSLINPEFLDSLKQLIPYLKYKSIKNYGQLDTRLSTEHALDLSEEYRNLIEKLRGNALRWKEERELIGNELEKMLKNINLQVKDVSLRYDNELSKIQNSIDDTQVREKIDAKKDELTQLQMKEKKNLLDNIAVLFKNLNDTLEEILKKNKFFSSEDLLKRKAFEDIIPSVKDQVSFLRTQGNDFVDSLDTIEERIFEINTKAEEIDKKAGKDLEIFREQESGKLSERDQQSANLKQEKAEEIGKLEQEKKTIESLFSEIKEIIKTKEQECLDQAQELIEWSLKDEEIQAIRMPIQWIYMPFYAIFYEDEDMMEENMHILLPGYITKSSENIYEELSSSFLEIGKEVSEKIEDDMALRSNFEFSIENNSYLKDEKFKEQIQRGLTLLKNQNIISDNIVNQINQKLASDL
;
A
#
# COMPACT_ATOMS: atom_id res chain seq x y z
N MET A 1 -46.87 -35.08 -31.43
CA MET A 1 -48.24 -35.61 -31.56
C MET A 1 -48.57 -36.27 -30.22
N PHE A 2 -48.96 -35.47 -29.24
CA PHE A 2 -49.36 -35.89 -27.89
C PHE A 2 -50.30 -34.78 -27.36
N ASP A 3 -51.55 -34.82 -27.81
CA ASP A 3 -52.68 -34.10 -27.19
C ASP A 3 -53.01 -34.86 -25.90
N ASP A 4 -52.84 -34.25 -24.73
CA ASP A 4 -53.90 -33.64 -23.91
C ASP A 4 -54.80 -34.71 -23.23
N ASP A 5 -54.71 -34.74 -21.90
CA ASP A 5 -55.43 -35.58 -20.91
C ASP A 5 -55.02 -37.06 -20.68
N GLU A 6 -54.44 -37.81 -21.62
CA GLU A 6 -54.15 -39.25 -21.39
C GLU A 6 -52.99 -39.53 -20.41
N ASN A 7 -52.01 -38.62 -20.30
CA ASN A 7 -50.78 -38.80 -19.49
C ASN A 7 -50.81 -38.04 -18.15
N ILE A 8 -51.98 -37.60 -17.69
CA ILE A 8 -52.10 -36.98 -16.35
C ILE A 8 -52.23 -38.05 -15.28
N ASN A 9 -52.83 -39.20 -15.60
CA ASN A 9 -53.14 -40.24 -14.63
C ASN A 9 -51.88 -40.95 -14.12
N ASP A 10 -50.93 -41.27 -14.99
CA ASP A 10 -49.64 -41.88 -14.62
C ASP A 10 -48.74 -40.91 -13.86
N GLU A 11 -48.62 -39.66 -14.31
CA GLU A 11 -47.93 -38.58 -13.57
C GLU A 11 -48.51 -38.41 -12.16
N MET A 12 -49.85 -38.29 -12.06
CA MET A 12 -50.54 -38.10 -10.79
C MET A 12 -50.41 -39.30 -9.85
N ALA A 13 -50.50 -40.52 -10.37
CA ALA A 13 -50.33 -41.74 -9.57
C ALA A 13 -48.90 -41.86 -9.00
N LEU A 14 -47.89 -41.50 -9.80
CA LEU A 14 -46.50 -41.47 -9.35
C LEU A 14 -46.28 -40.38 -8.30
N ALA A 15 -46.78 -39.17 -8.54
CA ALA A 15 -46.65 -38.05 -7.60
C ALA A 15 -47.34 -38.35 -6.26
N TYR A 16 -48.54 -38.92 -6.29
CA TYR A 16 -49.26 -39.34 -5.09
C TYR A 16 -48.45 -40.36 -4.29
N HIS A 17 -47.85 -41.37 -4.96
CA HIS A 17 -46.98 -42.32 -4.29
C HIS A 17 -45.76 -41.65 -3.65
N LEU A 18 -45.05 -40.80 -4.38
CA LEU A 18 -43.82 -40.16 -3.91
C LEU A 18 -44.07 -39.22 -2.71
N LEU A 19 -45.23 -38.56 -2.68
CA LEU A 19 -45.60 -37.66 -1.60
C LEU A 19 -46.15 -38.41 -0.39
N THR A 20 -46.88 -39.51 -0.59
CA THR A 20 -47.50 -40.24 0.52
C THR A 20 -46.63 -41.36 1.08
N ASN A 21 -45.70 -41.96 0.32
CA ASN A 21 -44.98 -43.17 0.76
C ASN A 21 -44.17 -43.00 2.05
N LYS A 22 -43.72 -41.77 2.34
CA LYS A 22 -42.97 -41.39 3.54
C LYS A 22 -43.86 -41.01 4.74
N LEU A 23 -45.18 -40.92 4.57
CA LEU A 23 -46.08 -40.60 5.67
C LEU A 23 -46.17 -41.76 6.67
N GLU A 24 -46.07 -41.41 7.95
CA GLU A 24 -46.22 -42.32 9.09
C GLU A 24 -47.69 -42.72 9.32
N ALA A 25 -47.94 -43.72 10.18
CA ALA A 25 -49.28 -44.25 10.37
C ALA A 25 -50.24 -43.30 11.11
N ASN A 26 -49.71 -42.36 11.89
CA ASN A 26 -50.43 -41.30 12.59
C ASN A 26 -50.60 -40.02 11.75
N GLN A 27 -50.10 -40.00 10.51
CA GLN A 27 -50.19 -38.85 9.61
C GLN A 27 -51.32 -39.04 8.62
N LYS A 28 -52.31 -38.15 8.68
CA LYS A 28 -53.51 -38.20 7.85
C LYS A 28 -53.44 -37.21 6.70
N LEU A 29 -53.64 -37.69 5.47
CA LEU A 29 -53.69 -36.83 4.29
C LEU A 29 -54.96 -35.97 4.29
N LEU A 30 -54.80 -34.65 4.21
CA LEU A 30 -55.91 -33.69 4.15
C LEU A 30 -56.22 -33.25 2.72
N SER A 31 -55.19 -33.00 1.91
CA SER A 31 -55.36 -32.57 0.52
C SER A 31 -54.18 -32.97 -0.36
N PHE A 32 -54.45 -33.17 -1.65
CA PHE A 32 -53.45 -33.48 -2.68
C PHE A 32 -53.83 -32.75 -3.96
N ALA A 33 -52.93 -31.90 -4.47
CA ALA A 33 -53.21 -31.08 -5.65
C ALA A 33 -51.98 -30.94 -6.55
N ARG A 34 -52.25 -30.64 -7.83
CA ARG A 34 -51.26 -30.16 -8.78
C ARG A 34 -51.32 -28.63 -8.82
N LEU A 35 -50.19 -28.00 -8.56
CA LEU A 35 -50.05 -26.56 -8.50
C LEU A 35 -49.19 -26.02 -9.63
N VAL A 36 -49.24 -24.71 -9.84
CA VAL A 36 -48.27 -23.97 -10.65
C VAL A 36 -47.61 -22.86 -9.86
N TRP A 37 -46.28 -22.84 -9.91
CA TRP A 37 -45.46 -21.78 -9.36
C TRP A 37 -45.25 -20.67 -10.40
N PRO A 38 -45.67 -19.42 -10.12
CA PRO A 38 -45.49 -18.30 -11.04
C PRO A 38 -44.05 -17.74 -11.00
N PHE A 39 -43.39 -17.71 -12.14
CA PHE A 39 -42.14 -17.00 -12.39
C PHE A 39 -42.35 -15.93 -13.44
N LEU A 40 -41.65 -14.81 -13.33
CA LEU A 40 -41.72 -13.72 -14.29
C LEU A 40 -40.35 -13.49 -14.92
N ALA A 41 -40.25 -13.73 -16.22
CA ALA A 41 -39.13 -13.24 -17.01
C ALA A 41 -39.34 -11.76 -17.31
N VAL A 42 -38.36 -10.92 -16.98
CA VAL A 42 -38.33 -9.49 -17.30
C VAL A 42 -36.95 -9.10 -17.80
N GLN A 43 -36.87 -8.12 -18.69
CA GLN A 43 -35.59 -7.61 -19.18
C GLN A 43 -34.69 -7.16 -18.00
N GLY A 44 -33.46 -7.66 -17.98
CA GLY A 44 -32.42 -7.35 -17.01
C GLY A 44 -31.41 -6.34 -17.57
N VAL A 45 -30.14 -6.73 -17.65
CA VAL A 45 -29.07 -5.86 -18.16
C VAL A 45 -29.11 -5.79 -19.70
N SER A 46 -29.00 -4.59 -20.26
CA SER A 46 -29.03 -4.34 -21.71
C SER A 46 -27.64 -4.30 -22.37
N LYS A 47 -26.55 -4.19 -21.61
CA LYS A 47 -25.15 -4.16 -22.08
C LYS A 47 -24.20 -4.87 -21.09
N PRO A 48 -23.27 -5.72 -21.54
CA PRO A 48 -22.89 -6.03 -22.93
C PRO A 48 -23.69 -7.15 -23.61
N VAL A 49 -24.53 -7.87 -22.86
CA VAL A 49 -25.41 -8.93 -23.36
C VAL A 49 -26.83 -8.52 -23.00
N SER A 50 -27.77 -8.57 -23.95
CA SER A 50 -29.19 -8.45 -23.62
C SER A 50 -29.56 -9.69 -22.81
N THR A 51 -29.98 -9.47 -21.57
CA THR A 51 -30.24 -10.52 -20.58
C THR A 51 -31.64 -10.35 -19.98
N HIS A 52 -32.22 -11.45 -19.53
CA HIS A 52 -33.45 -11.49 -18.76
C HIS A 52 -33.15 -11.91 -17.33
N ILE A 53 -33.78 -11.28 -16.35
CA ILE A 53 -33.84 -11.82 -14.99
C ILE A 53 -35.13 -12.62 -14.85
N ILE A 54 -35.07 -13.71 -14.09
CA ILE A 54 -36.26 -14.47 -13.69
C ILE A 54 -36.55 -14.13 -12.24
N LEU A 55 -37.77 -13.64 -12.01
CA LEU A 55 -38.25 -13.27 -10.69
C LEU A 55 -39.25 -14.33 -10.20
N ASP A 56 -39.09 -14.76 -8.95
CA ASP A 56 -40.06 -15.57 -8.23
C ASP A 56 -41.32 -14.76 -7.88
N GLY A 57 -42.47 -15.14 -8.44
CA GLY A 57 -43.75 -14.47 -8.17
C GLY A 57 -44.25 -14.62 -6.74
N MET A 58 -43.73 -15.59 -5.98
CA MET A 58 -44.05 -15.82 -4.57
C MET A 58 -43.19 -14.99 -3.60
N GLN A 59 -42.11 -14.38 -4.10
CA GLN A 59 -41.12 -13.62 -3.32
C GLN A 59 -40.45 -14.40 -2.17
N ILE A 60 -40.28 -15.71 -2.33
CA ILE A 60 -39.59 -16.58 -1.38
C ILE A 60 -38.09 -16.30 -1.42
N LEU A 61 -37.56 -16.25 -2.65
CA LEU A 61 -36.15 -16.00 -2.95
C LEU A 61 -35.80 -14.51 -2.94
N SER A 62 -34.56 -14.19 -2.53
CA SER A 62 -34.03 -12.82 -2.64
C SER A 62 -32.51 -12.80 -2.60
N LYS A 63 -31.91 -11.83 -3.28
CA LYS A 63 -30.47 -11.56 -3.19
C LYS A 63 -30.23 -10.44 -2.19
N LYS A 64 -29.48 -10.73 -1.13
CA LYS A 64 -28.94 -9.74 -0.19
C LYS A 64 -27.45 -9.58 -0.40
N GLY A 65 -26.92 -8.37 -0.23
CA GLY A 65 -25.51 -8.11 -0.38
C GLY A 65 -25.08 -6.76 0.17
N LYS A 66 -23.79 -6.46 0.02
CA LYS A 66 -23.17 -5.21 0.45
C LYS A 66 -22.28 -4.69 -0.66
N ILE A 67 -22.47 -3.44 -1.06
CA ILE A 67 -21.60 -2.76 -2.02
C ILE A 67 -20.61 -1.88 -1.29
N THR A 68 -19.35 -1.88 -1.72
CA THR A 68 -18.37 -0.93 -1.19
C THR A 68 -18.66 0.47 -1.73
N ASN A 69 -18.49 1.47 -0.89
CA ASN A 69 -18.72 2.86 -1.26
C ASN A 69 -17.40 3.63 -1.14
N PRO A 70 -16.95 4.31 -2.21
CA PRO A 70 -15.81 5.20 -2.10
C PRO A 70 -16.17 6.43 -1.26
N PRO A 71 -15.21 6.99 -0.51
CA PRO A 71 -15.41 8.24 0.19
C PRO A 71 -15.78 9.36 -0.78
N ARG A 72 -16.23 10.48 -0.21
CA ARG A 72 -16.56 11.66 -1.01
C ARG A 72 -15.25 12.28 -1.52
N LYS A 73 -15.08 12.38 -2.84
CA LYS A 73 -13.91 13.02 -3.49
C LYS A 73 -13.52 14.38 -2.87
N PRO A 74 -14.46 15.28 -2.47
CA PRO A 74 -14.10 16.50 -1.74
C PRO A 74 -13.39 16.27 -0.41
N LEU A 75 -13.71 15.21 0.34
CA LEU A 75 -13.07 14.89 1.62
C LEU A 75 -11.58 14.60 1.42
N ILE A 76 -11.25 13.72 0.47
CA ILE A 76 -9.85 13.43 0.08
C ILE A 76 -9.19 14.71 -0.46
N GLY A 77 -9.90 15.47 -1.29
CA GLY A 77 -9.42 16.74 -1.82
C GLY A 77 -9.11 17.79 -0.74
N HIS A 78 -9.89 17.84 0.35
CA HIS A 78 -9.65 18.73 1.48
C HIS A 78 -8.42 18.29 2.28
N ILE A 79 -8.24 16.99 2.51
CA ILE A 79 -7.05 16.47 3.20
C ILE A 79 -5.78 16.81 2.41
N LEU A 80 -5.82 16.67 1.09
CA LEU A 80 -4.69 17.01 0.21
C LEU A 80 -4.43 18.52 0.08
N ARG A 81 -5.45 19.38 0.25
CA ARG A 81 -5.33 20.85 0.12
C ARG A 81 -5.08 21.57 1.44
N ASN A 82 -5.37 20.95 2.58
CA ASN A 82 -5.26 21.60 3.88
C ASN A 82 -3.80 21.93 4.21
N ALA A 83 -3.49 23.22 4.20
CA ALA A 83 -2.17 23.79 4.45
C ALA A 83 -1.71 23.69 5.92
N ASP A 84 -2.62 23.36 6.84
CA ASP A 84 -2.33 23.26 8.27
C ASP A 84 -1.50 22.01 8.62
N ASN A 85 -1.57 20.95 7.80
CA ASN A 85 -0.70 19.77 7.91
C ASN A 85 0.37 19.85 6.81
N ARG A 86 1.51 20.50 7.07
CA ARG A 86 2.66 20.49 6.15
C ARG A 86 3.35 19.12 6.02
N ASP A 87 3.05 18.19 6.93
CA ASP A 87 3.65 16.86 6.95
C ASP A 87 2.89 15.92 6.02
N ALA A 88 3.54 15.56 4.91
CA ALA A 88 3.02 14.65 3.90
C ALA A 88 2.70 13.27 4.47
N VAL A 89 3.45 12.81 5.47
CA VAL A 89 3.22 11.52 6.13
C VAL A 89 1.85 11.52 6.83
N ASN A 90 1.60 12.52 7.67
CA ASN A 90 0.32 12.66 8.38
C ASN A 90 -0.88 12.81 7.44
N GLN A 91 -0.70 13.49 6.30
CA GLN A 91 -1.75 13.60 5.28
C GLN A 91 -2.11 12.22 4.70
N LEU A 92 -1.12 11.40 4.38
CA LEU A 92 -1.32 10.06 3.81
C LEU A 92 -1.89 9.09 4.84
N GLU A 93 -1.43 9.13 6.08
CA GLU A 93 -2.03 8.35 7.18
C GLU A 93 -3.51 8.69 7.35
N ARG A 94 -3.87 9.99 7.33
CA ARG A 94 -5.27 10.41 7.40
C ARG A 94 -6.08 9.92 6.20
N ILE A 95 -5.51 9.93 4.99
CA ILE A 95 -6.15 9.35 3.82
C ILE A 95 -6.40 7.87 4.03
N ILE A 96 -5.44 7.10 4.55
CA ILE A 96 -5.62 5.68 4.86
C ILE A 96 -6.78 5.48 5.85
N THR A 97 -6.84 6.27 6.94
CA THR A 97 -7.94 6.20 7.91
C THR A 97 -9.30 6.45 7.26
N VAL A 98 -9.39 7.42 6.35
CA VAL A 98 -10.64 7.71 5.61
C VAL A 98 -10.99 6.58 4.64
N LEU A 99 -10.02 6.04 3.89
CA LEU A 99 -10.26 4.94 2.95
C LEU A 99 -10.67 3.65 3.67
N LYS A 100 -10.19 3.43 4.90
CA LYS A 100 -10.58 2.31 5.77
C LYS A 100 -11.83 2.59 6.62
N TYR A 101 -12.42 3.79 6.51
CA TYR A 101 -13.58 4.20 7.31
C TYR A 101 -13.38 4.05 8.85
N GLU A 102 -12.14 4.16 9.33
CA GLU A 102 -11.80 4.10 10.76
C GLU A 102 -12.02 5.44 11.50
N ASP A 103 -12.35 6.50 10.76
CA ASP A 103 -12.60 7.84 11.29
C ASP A 103 -14.02 7.94 11.90
N LYS A 104 -14.09 7.97 13.24
CA LYS A 104 -15.34 8.04 14.02
C LYS A 104 -16.17 9.31 13.79
N GLU A 105 -15.61 10.37 13.17
CA GLU A 105 -16.42 11.53 12.78
C GLU A 105 -17.31 11.25 11.55
N ALA A 106 -16.95 10.26 10.72
CA ALA A 106 -17.77 9.84 9.58
C ALA A 106 -19.00 9.01 10.00
N GLU A 107 -18.93 8.29 11.12
CA GLU A 107 -20.01 7.46 11.67
C GLU A 107 -21.22 8.26 12.20
N LYS A 108 -21.03 9.48 12.71
CA LYS A 108 -22.11 10.28 13.32
C LYS A 108 -23.06 10.95 12.31
N LEU A 109 -22.81 10.82 11.01
CA LEU A 109 -23.60 11.39 9.92
C LEU A 109 -24.35 10.28 9.15
N SER A 110 -25.00 9.40 9.89
CA SER A 110 -25.80 8.29 9.37
C SER A 110 -26.98 8.78 8.53
N GLU A 111 -26.79 8.80 7.21
CA GLU A 111 -27.75 8.38 6.17
C GLU A 111 -27.02 8.27 4.80
N GLY A 112 -26.91 7.06 4.26
CA GLY A 112 -26.71 6.78 2.84
C GLY A 112 -25.29 6.75 2.27
N GLU A 113 -24.42 7.74 2.57
CA GLU A 113 -23.19 7.96 1.76
C GLU A 113 -21.84 7.89 2.50
N ASN A 114 -21.82 7.78 3.84
CA ASN A 114 -20.58 7.79 4.64
C ASN A 114 -20.25 6.45 5.32
N SER A 115 -20.92 5.36 4.94
CA SER A 115 -20.58 3.99 5.36
C SER A 115 -19.63 3.35 4.34
N GLU A 116 -18.69 2.52 4.81
CA GLU A 116 -17.83 1.69 3.95
C GLU A 116 -18.66 0.79 3.04
N TYR A 117 -19.78 0.28 3.59
CA TYR A 117 -20.68 -0.62 2.90
C TYR A 117 -22.11 -0.07 2.87
N GLN A 118 -22.77 -0.20 1.73
CA GLN A 118 -24.21 -0.03 1.60
C GLN A 118 -24.86 -1.38 1.38
N GLU A 119 -25.79 -1.74 2.28
CA GLU A 119 -26.56 -2.97 2.15
C GLU A 119 -27.63 -2.82 1.05
N PHE A 120 -27.88 -3.90 0.32
CA PHE A 120 -28.96 -3.97 -0.66
C PHE A 120 -29.70 -5.31 -0.57
N GLN A 121 -30.96 -5.30 -1.00
CA GLN A 121 -31.75 -6.49 -1.19
C GLN A 121 -32.59 -6.37 -2.45
N ILE A 122 -32.46 -7.32 -3.37
CA ILE A 122 -33.35 -7.47 -4.52
C ILE A 122 -34.27 -8.64 -4.24
N LYS A 123 -35.55 -8.33 -3.97
CA LYS A 123 -36.57 -9.34 -3.70
C LYS A 123 -36.88 -10.14 -4.96
N SER A 124 -37.32 -11.38 -4.79
CA SER A 124 -37.75 -12.27 -5.88
C SER A 124 -36.61 -12.74 -6.81
N LEU A 125 -35.39 -12.23 -6.67
CA LEU A 125 -34.29 -12.60 -7.55
C LEU A 125 -33.79 -14.01 -7.23
N ILE A 126 -33.68 -14.84 -8.27
CA ILE A 126 -33.33 -16.25 -8.17
C ILE A 126 -31.81 -16.43 -8.19
N ASN A 127 -31.28 -17.25 -7.28
CA ASN A 127 -29.86 -17.58 -7.23
C ASN A 127 -29.37 -18.34 -8.48
N PRO A 128 -28.10 -18.17 -8.88
CA PRO A 128 -27.57 -18.74 -10.13
C PRO A 128 -27.73 -20.25 -10.21
N GLU A 129 -27.58 -20.97 -9.10
CA GLU A 129 -27.67 -22.43 -9.08
C GLU A 129 -29.10 -22.93 -9.38
N PHE A 130 -30.12 -22.28 -8.80
CA PHE A 130 -31.51 -22.58 -9.14
C PHE A 130 -31.86 -22.08 -10.55
N LEU A 131 -31.32 -20.93 -10.95
CA LEU A 131 -31.48 -20.39 -12.31
C LEU A 131 -30.93 -21.36 -13.37
N ASP A 132 -29.75 -21.95 -13.14
CA ASP A 132 -29.13 -22.95 -14.02
C ASP A 132 -29.98 -24.22 -14.13
N SER A 133 -30.65 -24.59 -13.04
CA SER A 133 -31.59 -25.70 -13.04
C SER A 133 -32.85 -25.35 -13.85
N LEU A 134 -33.39 -24.14 -13.70
CA LEU A 134 -34.49 -23.63 -14.54
C LEU A 134 -34.11 -23.56 -16.02
N LYS A 135 -32.86 -23.22 -16.37
CA LYS A 135 -32.36 -23.23 -17.77
C LYS A 135 -32.58 -24.59 -18.44
N GLN A 136 -32.52 -25.69 -17.71
CA GLN A 136 -32.78 -27.03 -18.26
C GLN A 136 -34.26 -27.25 -18.60
N LEU A 137 -35.17 -26.55 -17.92
CA LEU A 137 -36.62 -26.64 -18.13
C LEU A 137 -37.12 -25.68 -19.22
N ILE A 138 -36.48 -24.53 -19.39
CA ILE A 138 -36.88 -23.48 -20.35
C ILE A 138 -37.09 -23.99 -21.79
N PRO A 139 -36.24 -24.88 -22.35
CA PRO A 139 -36.45 -25.44 -23.69
C PRO A 139 -37.77 -26.21 -23.86
N TYR A 140 -38.36 -26.68 -22.77
CA TYR A 140 -39.60 -27.47 -22.77
C TYR A 140 -40.87 -26.64 -22.54
N LEU A 141 -40.75 -25.30 -22.46
CA LEU A 141 -41.89 -24.41 -22.30
C LEU A 141 -42.92 -24.59 -23.42
N LYS A 142 -44.18 -24.75 -23.02
CA LYS A 142 -45.33 -24.90 -23.92
C LYS A 142 -46.44 -23.96 -23.50
N TYR A 143 -47.13 -23.38 -24.48
CA TYR A 143 -48.37 -22.66 -24.23
C TYR A 143 -49.48 -23.67 -23.98
N LYS A 144 -49.84 -23.87 -22.71
CA LYS A 144 -50.94 -24.72 -22.27
C LYS A 144 -51.89 -23.94 -21.36
N SER A 145 -53.14 -24.39 -21.29
CA SER A 145 -54.11 -23.87 -20.34
C SER A 145 -53.76 -24.33 -18.92
N ILE A 146 -53.78 -23.41 -17.96
CA ILE A 146 -53.57 -23.70 -16.54
C ILE A 146 -54.87 -24.07 -15.79
N LYS A 147 -55.99 -24.27 -16.50
CA LYS A 147 -57.31 -24.51 -15.88
C LYS A 147 -57.38 -25.70 -14.91
N ASN A 148 -56.54 -26.72 -15.11
CA ASN A 148 -56.50 -27.94 -14.29
C ASN A 148 -55.42 -27.88 -13.19
N TYR A 149 -54.90 -26.69 -12.89
CA TYR A 149 -53.87 -26.46 -11.89
C TYR A 149 -54.38 -25.50 -10.82
N GLY A 150 -54.01 -25.74 -9.57
CA GLY A 150 -54.10 -24.73 -8.52
C GLY A 150 -53.04 -23.65 -8.78
N GLN A 151 -53.47 -22.46 -9.16
CA GLN A 151 -52.56 -21.33 -9.37
C GLN A 151 -52.26 -20.69 -8.02
N LEU A 152 -50.97 -20.65 -7.64
CA LEU A 152 -50.56 -19.85 -6.49
C LEU A 152 -50.70 -18.36 -6.80
N ASP A 153 -51.26 -17.60 -5.87
CA ASP A 153 -51.40 -16.15 -6.02
C ASP A 153 -50.03 -15.48 -6.03
N THR A 154 -49.75 -14.71 -7.07
CA THR A 154 -48.52 -13.94 -7.18
C THR A 154 -48.56 -12.74 -6.25
N ARG A 155 -47.49 -12.56 -5.44
CA ARG A 155 -47.23 -11.33 -4.69
C ARG A 155 -46.56 -10.27 -5.56
N LEU A 156 -46.11 -10.65 -6.75
CA LEU A 156 -45.43 -9.80 -7.71
C LEU A 156 -46.40 -9.36 -8.81
N SER A 157 -46.61 -8.04 -8.93
CA SER A 157 -47.27 -7.45 -10.11
C SER A 157 -46.25 -7.18 -11.21
N THR A 158 -46.71 -7.04 -12.46
CA THR A 158 -45.83 -6.66 -13.58
C THR A 158 -45.15 -5.30 -13.35
N GLU A 159 -45.84 -4.34 -12.74
CA GLU A 159 -45.27 -3.02 -12.41
C GLU A 159 -44.16 -3.15 -11.36
N HIS A 160 -44.42 -3.87 -10.28
CA HIS A 160 -43.41 -4.08 -9.24
C HIS A 160 -42.19 -4.86 -9.75
N ALA A 161 -42.40 -5.79 -10.69
CA ALA A 161 -41.31 -6.50 -11.36
C ALA A 161 -40.44 -5.59 -12.23
N LEU A 162 -41.04 -4.58 -12.87
CA LEU A 162 -40.29 -3.58 -13.63
C LEU A 162 -39.46 -2.69 -12.69
N ASP A 163 -40.01 -2.31 -11.55
CA ASP A 163 -39.27 -1.59 -10.51
C ASP A 163 -38.07 -2.41 -10.02
N LEU A 164 -38.26 -3.70 -9.71
CA LEU A 164 -37.17 -4.61 -9.31
C LEU A 164 -36.11 -4.78 -10.41
N SER A 165 -36.52 -4.83 -11.67
CA SER A 165 -35.59 -4.85 -12.81
C SER A 165 -34.78 -3.57 -12.93
N GLU A 166 -35.40 -2.41 -12.67
CA GLU A 166 -34.70 -1.13 -12.64
C GLU A 166 -33.75 -1.03 -11.45
N GLU A 167 -34.17 -1.46 -10.25
CA GLU A 167 -33.31 -1.58 -9.07
C GLU A 167 -32.08 -2.44 -9.35
N TYR A 168 -32.28 -3.62 -9.96
CA TYR A 168 -31.21 -4.53 -10.35
C TYR A 168 -30.22 -3.87 -11.33
N ARG A 169 -30.70 -3.19 -12.37
CA ARG A 169 -29.86 -2.47 -13.33
C ARG A 169 -29.09 -1.32 -12.67
N ASN A 170 -29.78 -0.50 -11.89
CA ASN A 170 -29.21 0.64 -11.18
C ASN A 170 -28.13 0.20 -10.18
N LEU A 171 -28.30 -0.96 -9.54
CA LEU A 171 -27.30 -1.52 -8.64
C LEU A 171 -26.01 -1.89 -9.38
N ILE A 172 -26.11 -2.55 -10.54
CA ILE A 172 -24.95 -2.90 -11.37
C ILE A 172 -24.25 -1.63 -11.89
N GLU A 173 -25.01 -0.64 -12.34
CA GLU A 173 -24.45 0.65 -12.77
C GLU A 173 -23.76 1.38 -11.61
N LYS A 174 -24.35 1.34 -10.41
CA LYS A 174 -23.78 1.92 -9.20
C LYS A 174 -22.48 1.24 -8.79
N LEU A 175 -22.40 -0.09 -8.86
CA LEU A 175 -21.16 -0.83 -8.60
C LEU A 175 -20.04 -0.45 -9.57
N ARG A 176 -20.34 -0.38 -10.87
CA ARG A 176 -19.39 0.08 -11.90
C ARG A 176 -18.99 1.55 -11.68
N GLY A 177 -19.95 2.40 -11.30
CA GLY A 177 -19.71 3.80 -10.95
C GLY A 177 -18.82 3.96 -9.71
N ASN A 178 -19.01 3.13 -8.69
CA ASN A 178 -18.16 3.11 -7.50
C ASN A 178 -16.75 2.63 -7.82
N ALA A 179 -16.57 1.60 -8.65
CA ALA A 179 -15.26 1.19 -9.14
C ALA A 179 -14.53 2.33 -9.87
N LEU A 180 -15.24 3.08 -10.73
CA LEU A 180 -14.69 4.25 -11.40
C LEU A 180 -14.29 5.35 -10.40
N ARG A 181 -15.14 5.63 -9.40
CA ARG A 181 -14.84 6.61 -8.35
C ARG A 181 -13.59 6.23 -7.55
N TRP A 182 -13.44 4.97 -7.16
CA TRP A 182 -12.23 4.45 -6.53
C TRP A 182 -10.99 4.70 -7.40
N LYS A 183 -11.07 4.39 -8.69
CA LYS A 183 -9.99 4.66 -9.65
C LYS A 183 -9.64 6.16 -9.73
N GLU A 184 -10.64 7.04 -9.78
CA GLU A 184 -10.43 8.48 -9.80
C GLU A 184 -9.76 9.00 -8.52
N GLU A 185 -10.07 8.43 -7.35
CA GLU A 185 -9.41 8.78 -6.10
C GLU A 185 -7.94 8.38 -6.11
N ARG A 186 -7.61 7.20 -6.65
CA ARG A 186 -6.21 6.78 -6.86
C ARG A 186 -5.44 7.78 -7.72
N GLU A 187 -6.04 8.25 -8.81
CA GLU A 187 -5.43 9.23 -9.71
C GLU A 187 -5.24 10.60 -9.03
N LEU A 188 -6.25 11.04 -8.27
CA LEU A 188 -6.21 12.31 -7.54
C LEU A 188 -5.11 12.31 -6.45
N ILE A 189 -5.01 11.23 -5.67
CA ILE A 189 -3.97 11.07 -4.64
C ILE A 189 -2.58 10.93 -5.30
N GLY A 190 -2.48 10.15 -6.38
CA GLY A 190 -1.23 9.94 -7.10
C GLY A 190 -0.63 11.23 -7.68
N ASN A 191 -1.46 12.08 -8.28
CA ASN A 191 -1.01 13.36 -8.84
C ASN A 191 -0.42 14.30 -7.77
N GLU A 192 -0.95 14.28 -6.54
CA GLU A 192 -0.43 15.13 -5.47
C GLU A 192 0.86 14.56 -4.87
N LEU A 193 0.95 13.23 -4.76
CA LEU A 193 2.15 12.54 -4.31
C LEU A 193 3.34 12.72 -5.24
N GLU A 194 3.14 12.72 -6.55
CA GLU A 194 4.21 13.03 -7.51
C GLU A 194 4.79 14.43 -7.26
N LYS A 195 3.95 15.41 -6.88
CA LYS A 195 4.43 16.74 -6.50
C LYS A 195 5.20 16.72 -5.19
N MET A 196 4.73 15.99 -4.18
CA MET A 196 5.43 15.85 -2.90
C MET A 196 6.81 15.21 -3.08
N LEU A 197 6.89 14.09 -3.81
CA LEU A 197 8.15 13.40 -4.10
C LEU A 197 9.11 14.29 -4.91
N LYS A 198 8.59 15.06 -5.87
CA LYS A 198 9.37 16.04 -6.62
C LYS A 198 9.92 17.14 -5.71
N ASN A 199 9.14 17.62 -4.75
CA ASN A 199 9.57 18.62 -3.78
C ASN A 199 10.68 18.09 -2.86
N ILE A 200 10.54 16.87 -2.33
CA ILE A 200 11.59 16.24 -1.51
C ILE A 200 12.88 16.05 -2.32
N ASN A 201 12.79 15.59 -3.56
CA ASN A 201 13.98 15.47 -4.42
C ASN A 201 14.66 16.82 -4.71
N LEU A 202 13.89 17.93 -4.77
CA LEU A 202 14.45 19.28 -4.88
C LEU A 202 15.13 19.70 -3.57
N GLN A 203 14.49 19.48 -2.42
CA GLN A 203 15.08 19.76 -1.10
C GLN A 203 16.39 19.01 -0.89
N VAL A 204 16.47 17.73 -1.27
CA VAL A 204 17.72 16.94 -1.21
C VAL A 204 18.82 17.59 -2.07
N LYS A 205 18.48 18.06 -3.28
CA LYS A 205 19.44 18.76 -4.16
C LYS A 205 19.88 20.09 -3.56
N ASP A 206 18.96 20.88 -3.03
CA ASP A 206 19.26 22.18 -2.42
C ASP A 206 20.12 22.05 -1.18
N VAL A 207 19.82 21.09 -0.30
CA VAL A 207 20.64 20.74 0.88
C VAL A 207 22.03 20.30 0.43
N SER A 208 22.13 19.42 -0.57
CA SER A 208 23.44 18.99 -1.09
C SER A 208 24.24 20.17 -1.60
N LEU A 209 23.64 21.03 -2.44
CA LEU A 209 24.31 22.20 -3.00
C LEU A 209 24.72 23.19 -1.92
N ARG A 210 23.89 23.43 -0.90
CA ARG A 210 24.22 24.31 0.23
C ARG A 210 25.48 23.82 0.94
N TYR A 211 25.50 22.55 1.36
CA TYR A 211 26.66 21.98 2.05
C TYR A 211 27.88 21.84 1.15
N ASP A 212 27.72 21.53 -0.14
CA ASP A 212 28.85 21.46 -1.09
C ASP A 212 29.48 22.85 -1.31
N ASN A 213 28.66 23.90 -1.30
CA ASN A 213 29.13 25.29 -1.36
C ASN A 213 29.83 25.72 -0.06
N GLU A 214 29.36 25.29 1.11
CA GLU A 214 30.03 25.57 2.39
C GLU A 214 31.34 24.80 2.53
N LEU A 215 31.35 23.52 2.16
CA LEU A 215 32.54 22.69 2.13
C LEU A 215 33.61 23.23 1.18
N SER A 216 33.23 23.67 -0.02
CA SER A 216 34.17 24.27 -0.96
C SER A 216 34.74 25.60 -0.45
N LYS A 217 33.95 26.44 0.22
CA LYS A 217 34.46 27.66 0.89
C LYS A 217 35.49 27.32 1.97
N ILE A 218 35.23 26.30 2.78
CA ILE A 218 36.14 25.88 3.86
C ILE A 218 37.42 25.27 3.28
N GLN A 219 37.30 24.40 2.26
CA GLN A 219 38.44 23.79 1.58
C GLN A 219 39.33 24.81 0.87
N ASN A 220 38.73 25.86 0.28
CA ASN A 220 39.48 26.91 -0.41
C ASN A 220 40.10 27.96 0.54
N SER A 221 39.79 27.93 1.84
CA SER A 221 40.29 28.94 2.78
C SER A 221 41.72 28.67 3.27
N ILE A 222 42.09 27.39 3.42
CA ILE A 222 43.41 26.94 3.85
C ILE A 222 43.74 25.67 3.07
N ASP A 223 44.77 25.76 2.23
CA ASP A 223 45.31 24.65 1.46
C ASP A 223 46.59 24.10 2.12
N ASP A 224 46.74 22.78 2.07
CA ASP A 224 47.86 22.04 2.62
C ASP A 224 49.19 22.48 1.97
N THR A 225 49.13 22.78 0.67
CA THR A 225 50.25 23.32 -0.10
C THR A 225 50.62 24.74 0.37
N GLN A 226 49.63 25.60 0.60
CA GLN A 226 49.85 26.96 1.08
C GLN A 226 50.42 27.01 2.51
N VAL A 227 49.99 26.10 3.39
CA VAL A 227 50.54 25.99 4.75
C VAL A 227 52.01 25.59 4.70
N ARG A 228 52.36 24.60 3.86
CA ARG A 228 53.76 24.20 3.65
C ARG A 228 54.60 25.33 3.08
N GLU A 229 54.12 26.01 2.05
CA GLU A 229 54.81 27.16 1.45
C GLU A 229 55.02 28.30 2.45
N LYS A 230 54.05 28.60 3.32
CA LYS A 230 54.20 29.61 4.38
C LYS A 230 55.24 29.19 5.42
N ILE A 231 55.26 27.92 5.82
CA ILE A 231 56.28 27.40 6.75
C ILE A 231 57.67 27.49 6.14
N ASP A 232 57.82 27.10 4.87
CA ASP A 232 59.10 27.17 4.16
C ASP A 232 59.56 28.62 3.93
N ALA A 233 58.66 29.51 3.53
CA ALA A 233 58.97 30.94 3.41
C ALA A 233 59.39 31.55 4.75
N LYS A 234 58.73 31.18 5.86
CA LYS A 234 59.10 31.67 7.19
C LYS A 234 60.45 31.11 7.64
N LYS A 235 60.76 29.86 7.28
CA LYS A 235 62.07 29.24 7.49
C LYS A 235 63.16 29.99 6.75
N ASP A 236 62.93 30.33 5.48
CA ASP A 236 63.90 31.09 4.68
C ASP A 236 64.11 32.50 5.23
N GLU A 237 63.03 33.20 5.63
CA GLU A 237 63.10 34.51 6.28
C GLU A 237 63.93 34.46 7.58
N LEU A 238 63.66 33.49 8.44
CA LEU A 238 64.41 33.29 9.68
C LEU A 238 65.87 32.93 9.41
N THR A 239 66.15 32.11 8.39
CA THR A 239 67.51 31.77 7.99
C THR A 239 68.28 33.00 7.49
N GLN A 240 67.63 33.85 6.70
CA GLN A 240 68.24 35.11 6.24
C GLN A 240 68.48 36.09 7.40
N LEU A 241 67.55 36.19 8.36
CA LEU A 241 67.72 36.97 9.59
C LEU A 241 68.90 36.45 10.42
N GLN A 242 68.98 35.13 10.63
CA GLN A 242 70.11 34.49 11.31
C GLN A 242 71.44 34.83 10.64
N MET A 243 71.52 34.70 9.30
CA MET A 243 72.74 35.04 8.55
C MET A 243 73.10 36.53 8.69
N LYS A 244 72.11 37.42 8.62
CA LYS A 244 72.32 38.87 8.74
C LYS A 244 72.80 39.25 10.14
N GLU A 245 72.19 38.73 11.19
CA GLU A 245 72.59 39.00 12.57
C GLU A 245 73.98 38.42 12.88
N LYS A 246 74.27 37.19 12.44
CA LYS A 246 75.61 36.59 12.56
C LYS A 246 76.67 37.35 11.75
N LYS A 247 76.32 37.88 10.58
CA LYS A 247 77.22 38.73 9.79
C LYS A 247 77.53 40.05 10.52
N ASN A 248 76.53 40.68 11.14
CA ASN A 248 76.77 41.87 11.97
C ASN A 248 77.69 41.54 13.17
N LEU A 249 77.57 40.34 13.76
CA LEU A 249 78.48 39.87 14.79
C LEU A 249 79.92 39.67 14.26
N LEU A 250 80.09 39.14 13.04
CA LEU A 250 81.40 38.99 12.39
C LEU A 250 82.03 40.33 12.01
N ASP A 251 81.24 41.30 11.56
CA ASP A 251 81.71 42.65 11.25
C ASP A 251 82.27 43.34 12.53
N ASN A 252 81.66 43.07 13.70
CA ASN A 252 82.21 43.51 14.98
C ASN A 252 83.57 42.87 15.28
N ILE A 253 83.80 41.58 14.95
CA ILE A 253 85.10 40.93 15.08
C ILE A 253 86.13 41.58 14.16
N ALA A 254 85.75 41.86 12.90
CA ALA A 254 86.64 42.50 11.94
C ALA A 254 87.12 43.88 12.39
N VAL A 255 86.24 44.67 13.04
CA VAL A 255 86.61 45.96 13.64
C VAL A 255 87.63 45.81 14.77
N LEU A 256 87.48 44.79 15.62
CA LEU A 256 88.43 44.53 16.70
C LEU A 256 89.84 44.24 16.18
N PHE A 257 89.96 43.36 15.18
CA PHE A 257 91.25 43.04 14.56
C PHE A 257 91.84 44.21 13.75
N LYS A 258 90.98 45.05 13.15
CA LYS A 258 91.43 46.26 12.46
C LYS A 258 92.09 47.24 13.43
N ASN A 259 91.47 47.49 14.58
CA ASN A 259 92.06 48.35 15.61
C ASN A 259 93.41 47.80 16.11
N LEU A 260 93.49 46.48 16.31
CA LEU A 260 94.73 45.81 16.70
C LEU A 260 95.84 45.95 15.65
N ASN A 261 95.48 45.90 14.36
CA ASN A 261 96.40 46.14 13.25
C ASN A 261 96.90 47.60 13.21
N ASP A 262 96.03 48.57 13.48
CA ASP A 262 96.41 49.99 13.54
C ASP A 262 97.43 50.25 14.68
N THR A 263 97.25 49.61 15.84
CA THR A 263 98.21 49.66 16.96
C THR A 263 99.57 49.07 16.57
N LEU A 264 99.60 47.91 15.89
CA LEU A 264 100.84 47.31 15.39
C LEU A 264 101.54 48.18 14.35
N GLU A 265 100.80 48.80 13.43
CA GLU A 265 101.35 49.73 12.46
C GLU A 265 102.00 50.94 13.14
N GLU A 266 101.39 51.48 14.20
CA GLU A 266 101.94 52.62 14.94
C GLU A 266 103.26 52.25 15.63
N ILE A 267 103.30 51.07 16.26
CA ILE A 267 104.51 50.49 16.87
C ILE A 267 105.62 50.37 15.80
N LEU A 268 105.31 49.78 14.65
CA LEU A 268 106.26 49.58 13.55
C LEU A 268 106.77 50.91 12.97
N LYS A 269 105.89 51.89 12.75
CA LYS A 269 106.24 53.23 12.24
C LYS A 269 107.23 53.92 13.16
N LYS A 270 106.97 53.96 14.47
CA LYS A 270 107.85 54.62 15.46
C LYS A 270 109.17 53.87 15.63
N ASN A 271 109.18 52.54 15.49
CA ASN A 271 110.40 51.73 15.60
C ASN A 271 111.31 51.81 14.36
N LYS A 272 110.82 52.34 13.22
CA LYS A 272 111.56 52.41 11.96
C LYS A 272 112.81 53.29 12.04
N PHE A 273 112.78 54.36 12.84
CA PHE A 273 113.94 55.23 13.05
C PHE A 273 115.10 54.48 13.73
N PHE A 274 114.79 53.61 14.70
CA PHE A 274 115.76 52.88 15.51
C PHE A 274 116.25 51.57 14.87
N SER A 275 115.62 51.14 13.78
CA SER A 275 116.04 49.96 13.00
C SER A 275 116.97 50.31 11.83
N SER A 276 117.25 51.60 11.59
CA SER A 276 118.18 52.06 10.56
C SER A 276 119.50 52.54 11.19
N GLU A 277 120.57 51.80 10.92
CA GLU A 277 121.91 52.08 11.44
C GLU A 277 122.43 53.46 11.00
N ASP A 278 122.12 53.89 9.77
CA ASP A 278 122.54 55.17 9.20
C ASP A 278 121.82 56.38 9.81
N LEU A 279 120.57 56.22 10.27
CA LEU A 279 119.81 57.29 10.93
C LEU A 279 120.28 57.53 12.36
N LEU A 280 120.64 56.45 13.06
CA LEU A 280 121.17 56.50 14.43
C LEU A 280 122.53 57.20 14.48
N LYS A 281 123.45 56.90 13.54
CA LYS A 281 124.80 57.49 13.48
C LYS A 281 124.83 59.02 13.25
N ARG A 282 123.70 59.64 12.88
CA ARG A 282 123.59 61.09 12.58
C ARG A 282 123.35 61.98 13.81
N LYS A 283 123.01 61.41 14.97
CA LYS A 283 122.82 62.16 16.22
C LYS A 283 124.03 62.02 17.14
N ALA A 284 124.24 62.98 18.04
CA ALA A 284 125.27 62.89 19.07
C ALA A 284 124.93 61.76 20.06
N PHE A 285 125.94 61.05 20.57
CA PHE A 285 125.75 59.90 21.45
C PHE A 285 125.00 60.28 22.73
N GLU A 286 125.29 61.45 23.30
CA GLU A 286 124.63 61.98 24.50
C GLU A 286 123.12 62.20 24.30
N ASP A 287 122.68 62.51 23.08
CA ASP A 287 121.27 62.74 22.73
C ASP A 287 120.53 61.44 22.32
N ILE A 288 121.26 60.40 21.89
CA ILE A 288 120.68 59.12 21.43
C ILE A 288 120.25 58.25 22.61
N ILE A 289 121.07 58.16 23.66
CA ILE A 289 120.82 57.22 24.77
C ILE A 289 119.49 57.48 25.50
N PRO A 290 119.12 58.74 25.84
CA PRO A 290 117.80 59.03 26.40
C PRO A 290 116.67 58.65 25.42
N SER A 291 116.83 58.99 24.14
CA SER A 291 115.84 58.66 23.10
C SER A 291 115.64 57.16 22.90
N VAL A 292 116.69 56.34 23.05
CA VAL A 292 116.59 54.87 23.01
C VAL A 292 115.86 54.32 24.24
N LYS A 293 116.12 54.88 25.44
CA LYS A 293 115.40 54.47 26.66
C LYS A 293 113.91 54.81 26.58
N ASP A 294 113.57 55.99 26.08
CA ASP A 294 112.18 56.41 25.85
C ASP A 294 111.50 55.55 24.79
N GLN A 295 112.23 55.10 23.76
CA GLN A 295 111.69 54.16 22.79
C GLN A 295 111.47 52.76 23.39
N VAL A 296 112.38 52.28 24.24
CA VAL A 296 112.21 51.00 24.94
C VAL A 296 111.04 51.04 25.92
N SER A 297 110.82 52.15 26.62
CA SER A 297 109.63 52.34 27.47
C SER A 297 108.36 52.41 26.63
N PHE A 298 108.35 53.14 25.50
CA PHE A 298 107.24 53.15 24.55
C PHE A 298 106.90 51.75 24.03
N LEU A 299 107.89 50.96 23.60
CA LEU A 299 107.69 49.59 23.13
C LEU A 299 107.17 48.66 24.23
N ARG A 300 107.60 48.84 25.49
CA ARG A 300 107.06 48.07 26.63
C ARG A 300 105.61 48.43 26.92
N THR A 301 105.27 49.71 26.98
CA THR A 301 103.89 50.16 27.24
C THR A 301 102.96 49.67 26.13
N GLN A 302 103.31 49.91 24.87
CA GLN A 302 102.50 49.47 23.74
C GLN A 302 102.46 47.94 23.57
N GLY A 303 103.53 47.24 23.96
CA GLY A 303 103.54 45.78 24.01
C GLY A 303 102.57 45.23 25.05
N ASN A 304 102.46 45.87 26.22
CA ASN A 304 101.45 45.51 27.21
C ASN A 304 100.04 45.87 26.74
N ASP A 305 99.84 47.08 26.20
CA ASP A 305 98.54 47.51 25.64
C ASP A 305 98.05 46.56 24.53
N PHE A 306 98.98 46.00 23.74
CA PHE A 306 98.70 45.02 22.71
C PHE A 306 98.26 43.66 23.29
N VAL A 307 98.91 43.19 24.35
CA VAL A 307 98.52 41.95 25.05
C VAL A 307 97.15 42.12 25.71
N ASP A 308 96.90 43.23 26.39
CA ASP A 308 95.60 43.55 26.99
C ASP A 308 94.48 43.63 25.93
N SER A 309 94.82 44.12 24.73
CA SER A 309 93.90 44.15 23.59
C SER A 309 93.59 42.74 23.06
N LEU A 310 94.54 41.80 23.09
CA LEU A 310 94.29 40.41 22.70
C LEU A 310 93.37 39.69 23.68
N ASP A 311 93.58 39.87 24.98
CA ASP A 311 92.72 39.28 26.03
C ASP A 311 91.28 39.81 25.91
N THR A 312 91.13 41.12 25.66
CA THR A 312 89.82 41.76 25.41
C THR A 312 89.13 41.22 24.14
N ILE A 313 89.91 40.86 23.12
CA ILE A 313 89.38 40.25 21.88
C ILE A 313 88.90 38.82 22.15
N GLU A 314 89.64 38.04 22.93
CA GLU A 314 89.28 36.67 23.30
C GLU A 314 87.96 36.63 24.10
N GLU A 315 87.80 37.51 25.10
CA GLU A 315 86.55 37.64 25.85
C GLU A 315 85.37 38.04 24.95
N ARG A 316 85.57 38.99 24.03
CA ARG A 316 84.54 39.40 23.07
C ARG A 316 84.17 38.33 22.07
N ILE A 317 85.13 37.50 21.63
CA ILE A 317 84.84 36.36 20.76
C ILE A 317 83.97 35.34 21.49
N PHE A 318 84.24 35.09 22.78
CA PHE A 318 83.40 34.21 23.59
C PHE A 318 81.97 34.73 23.72
N GLU A 319 81.77 36.02 24.03
CA GLU A 319 80.45 36.65 24.08
C GLU A 319 79.70 36.61 22.75
N ILE A 320 80.43 36.77 21.64
CA ILE A 320 79.86 36.71 20.29
C ILE A 320 79.38 35.30 19.96
N ASN A 321 80.13 34.26 20.35
CA ASN A 321 79.70 32.87 20.18
C ASN A 321 78.44 32.55 20.99
N THR A 322 78.33 32.99 22.24
CA THR A 322 77.11 32.79 23.04
C THR A 322 75.90 33.49 22.41
N LYS A 323 76.08 34.72 21.93
CA LYS A 323 75.01 35.46 21.20
C LYS A 323 74.61 34.76 19.90
N ALA A 324 75.55 34.17 19.17
CA ALA A 324 75.25 33.43 17.95
C ALA A 324 74.39 32.17 18.22
N GLU A 325 74.65 31.46 19.32
CA GLU A 325 73.83 30.31 19.75
C GLU A 325 72.43 30.72 20.22
N GLU A 326 72.30 31.87 20.88
CA GLU A 326 71.01 32.42 21.29
C GLU A 326 70.12 32.79 20.10
N ILE A 327 70.71 33.36 19.04
CA ILE A 327 70.03 33.66 17.78
C ILE A 327 69.48 32.37 17.14
N ASP A 328 70.28 31.30 17.13
CA ASP A 328 69.84 30.00 16.58
C ASP A 328 68.69 29.39 17.38
N LYS A 329 68.80 29.39 18.72
CA LYS A 329 67.74 28.87 19.60
C LYS A 329 66.44 29.66 19.48
N LYS A 330 66.52 30.99 19.36
CA LYS A 330 65.35 31.85 19.24
C LYS A 330 64.62 31.63 17.92
N ALA A 331 65.36 31.62 16.80
CA ALA A 331 64.79 31.33 15.48
C ALA A 331 64.17 29.92 15.39
N GLY A 332 64.78 28.91 16.05
CA GLY A 332 64.21 27.57 16.14
C GLY A 332 62.87 27.54 16.86
N LYS A 333 62.76 28.21 18.02
CA LYS A 333 61.49 28.33 18.77
C LYS A 333 60.43 29.10 18.00
N ASP A 334 60.79 30.21 17.36
CA ASP A 334 59.84 31.02 16.59
C ASP A 334 59.26 30.24 15.40
N LEU A 335 60.08 29.39 14.76
CA LEU A 335 59.64 28.50 13.68
C LEU A 335 58.71 27.39 14.19
N GLU A 336 59.02 26.80 15.35
CA GLU A 336 58.21 25.74 15.96
C GLU A 336 56.83 26.27 16.37
N ILE A 337 56.78 27.44 17.02
CA ILE A 337 55.52 28.12 17.37
C ILE A 337 54.70 28.43 16.11
N PHE A 338 55.34 28.94 15.06
CA PHE A 338 54.64 29.25 13.80
C PHE A 338 54.08 27.98 13.13
N ARG A 339 54.83 26.87 13.18
CA ARG A 339 54.40 25.57 12.66
C ARG A 339 53.20 25.02 13.41
N GLU A 340 53.23 25.08 14.74
CA GLU A 340 52.10 24.66 15.58
C GLU A 340 50.85 25.49 15.26
N GLN A 341 50.98 26.82 15.14
CA GLN A 341 49.86 27.70 14.80
C GLN A 341 49.22 27.38 13.45
N GLU A 342 50.01 27.19 12.39
CA GLU A 342 49.45 26.87 11.07
C GLU A 342 48.88 25.44 11.02
N SER A 343 49.52 24.47 11.70
CA SER A 343 48.99 23.11 11.81
C SER A 343 47.68 23.04 12.61
N GLY A 344 47.54 23.86 13.66
CA GLY A 344 46.32 23.99 14.45
C GLY A 344 45.15 24.51 13.60
N LYS A 345 45.39 25.53 12.77
CA LYS A 345 44.38 26.06 11.84
C LYS A 345 43.94 25.01 10.80
N LEU A 346 44.88 24.21 10.30
CA LEU A 346 44.56 23.12 9.37
C LEU A 346 43.70 22.04 10.06
N SER A 347 44.04 21.65 11.29
CA SER A 347 43.26 20.70 12.07
C SER A 347 41.85 21.20 12.39
N GLU A 348 41.69 22.47 12.75
CA GLU A 348 40.38 23.09 12.98
C GLU A 348 39.52 23.08 11.71
N ARG A 349 40.11 23.40 10.55
CA ARG A 349 39.45 23.32 9.24
C ARG A 349 38.97 21.90 8.94
N ASP A 350 39.82 20.90 9.15
CA ASP A 350 39.48 19.50 8.90
C ASP A 350 38.33 19.02 9.78
N GLN A 351 38.33 19.45 11.05
CA GLN A 351 37.23 19.14 11.97
C GLN A 351 35.92 19.82 11.56
N GLN A 352 35.96 21.09 11.14
CA GLN A 352 34.78 21.78 10.60
C GLN A 352 34.26 21.10 9.33
N SER A 353 35.15 20.68 8.42
CA SER A 353 34.77 19.95 7.22
C SER A 353 34.14 18.58 7.54
N ALA A 354 34.66 17.87 8.53
CA ALA A 354 34.11 16.60 8.98
C ALA A 354 32.70 16.78 9.57
N ASN A 355 32.50 17.78 10.42
CA ASN A 355 31.20 18.08 11.02
C ASN A 355 30.15 18.42 9.95
N LEU A 356 30.47 19.29 8.97
CA LEU A 356 29.54 19.62 7.89
C LEU A 356 29.21 18.43 7.00
N LYS A 357 30.16 17.52 6.75
CA LYS A 357 29.89 16.28 6.02
C LYS A 357 28.93 15.37 6.79
N GLN A 358 29.07 15.30 8.11
CA GLN A 358 28.17 14.54 8.96
C GLN A 358 26.76 15.16 8.96
N GLU A 359 26.64 16.47 9.19
CA GLU A 359 25.35 17.17 9.16
C GLU A 359 24.66 17.03 7.80
N LYS A 360 25.41 17.16 6.70
CA LYS A 360 24.90 16.91 5.34
C LYS A 360 24.30 15.51 5.22
N ALA A 361 25.02 14.48 5.70
CA ALA A 361 24.57 13.10 5.62
C ALA A 361 23.33 12.85 6.49
N GLU A 362 23.25 13.46 7.68
CA GLU A 362 22.09 13.36 8.57
C GLU A 362 20.85 14.06 7.99
N GLU A 363 20.98 15.26 7.44
CA GLU A 363 19.85 16.01 6.87
C GLU A 363 19.33 15.35 5.59
N ILE A 364 20.22 14.87 4.70
CA ILE A 364 19.83 14.07 3.53
C ILE A 364 19.19 12.75 3.96
N GLY A 365 19.75 12.07 4.97
CA GLY A 365 19.22 10.82 5.49
C GLY A 365 17.78 10.95 6.01
N LYS A 366 17.46 12.06 6.69
CA LYS A 366 16.08 12.37 7.13
C LYS A 366 15.12 12.53 5.94
N LEU A 367 15.50 13.30 4.92
CA LEU A 367 14.68 13.51 3.72
C LEU A 367 14.48 12.22 2.92
N GLU A 368 15.51 11.37 2.80
CA GLU A 368 15.40 10.06 2.15
C GLU A 368 14.51 9.09 2.93
N GLN A 369 14.56 9.13 4.26
CA GLN A 369 13.67 8.33 5.11
C GLN A 369 12.21 8.79 4.96
N GLU A 370 11.96 10.10 4.98
CA GLU A 370 10.63 10.67 4.75
C GLU A 370 10.08 10.26 3.37
N LYS A 371 10.92 10.33 2.33
CA LYS A 371 10.58 9.85 0.98
C LYS A 371 10.14 8.37 0.98
N LYS A 372 10.91 7.49 1.64
CA LYS A 372 10.58 6.06 1.72
C LYS A 372 9.26 5.83 2.46
N THR A 373 9.01 6.56 3.54
CA THR A 373 7.73 6.48 4.29
C THR A 373 6.56 6.88 3.40
N ILE A 374 6.68 7.97 2.65
CA ILE A 374 5.66 8.44 1.69
C ILE A 374 5.39 7.40 0.61
N GLU A 375 6.44 6.82 0.01
CA GLU A 375 6.31 5.77 -1.01
C GLU A 375 5.63 4.51 -0.47
N SER A 376 5.94 4.13 0.79
CA SER A 376 5.31 3.01 1.48
C SER A 376 3.81 3.26 1.72
N LEU A 377 3.45 4.41 2.30
CA LEU A 377 2.06 4.77 2.58
C LEU A 377 1.24 4.88 1.28
N PHE A 378 1.84 5.39 0.21
CA PHE A 378 1.17 5.42 -1.08
C PHE A 378 0.91 4.02 -1.65
N SER A 379 1.86 3.10 -1.46
CA SER A 379 1.69 1.71 -1.90
C SER A 379 0.53 1.05 -1.15
N GLU A 380 0.41 1.30 0.16
CA GLU A 380 -0.74 0.85 0.95
C GLU A 380 -2.07 1.45 0.42
N ILE A 381 -2.13 2.76 0.19
CA ILE A 381 -3.30 3.43 -0.39
C ILE A 381 -3.70 2.79 -1.72
N LYS A 382 -2.73 2.50 -2.61
CA LYS A 382 -2.99 1.86 -3.89
C LYS A 382 -3.60 0.48 -3.73
N GLU A 383 -3.10 -0.34 -2.81
CA GLU A 383 -3.62 -1.68 -2.58
C GLU A 383 -5.04 -1.65 -1.98
N ILE A 384 -5.32 -0.75 -1.04
CA ILE A 384 -6.68 -0.57 -0.49
C ILE A 384 -7.65 -0.23 -1.62
N ILE A 385 -7.34 0.82 -2.39
CA ILE A 385 -8.23 1.29 -3.46
C ILE A 385 -8.40 0.22 -4.54
N LYS A 386 -7.32 -0.47 -4.94
CA LYS A 386 -7.37 -1.52 -5.96
C LYS A 386 -8.22 -2.70 -5.52
N THR A 387 -8.13 -3.10 -4.24
CA THR A 387 -8.96 -4.16 -3.68
C THR A 387 -10.43 -3.77 -3.73
N LYS A 388 -10.78 -2.55 -3.28
CA LYS A 388 -12.16 -2.04 -3.31
C LYS A 388 -12.72 -1.83 -4.72
N GLU A 389 -11.87 -1.39 -5.66
CA GLU A 389 -12.16 -1.29 -7.09
C GLU A 389 -12.53 -2.66 -7.64
N GLN A 390 -11.72 -3.69 -7.36
CA GLN A 390 -11.95 -5.05 -7.83
C GLN A 390 -13.19 -5.67 -7.20
N GLU A 391 -13.41 -5.52 -5.88
CA GLU A 391 -14.62 -5.98 -5.19
C GLU A 391 -15.90 -5.42 -5.84
N CYS A 392 -15.92 -4.14 -6.21
CA CYS A 392 -17.04 -3.54 -6.94
C CYS A 392 -17.29 -4.22 -8.30
N LEU A 393 -16.22 -4.49 -9.06
CA LEU A 393 -16.31 -5.08 -10.40
C LEU A 393 -16.73 -6.55 -10.34
N ASP A 394 -16.19 -7.31 -9.39
CA ASP A 394 -16.51 -8.71 -9.17
C ASP A 394 -17.98 -8.86 -8.74
N GLN A 395 -18.46 -8.03 -7.81
CA GLN A 395 -19.88 -8.03 -7.43
C GLN A 395 -20.80 -7.64 -8.59
N ALA A 396 -20.40 -6.69 -9.43
CA ALA A 396 -21.18 -6.31 -10.61
C ALA A 396 -21.25 -7.49 -11.59
N GLN A 397 -20.14 -8.22 -11.77
CA GLN A 397 -20.09 -9.39 -12.62
C GLN A 397 -20.90 -10.56 -12.04
N GLU A 398 -20.80 -10.81 -10.74
CA GLU A 398 -21.60 -11.79 -10.02
C GLU A 398 -23.09 -11.49 -10.23
N LEU A 399 -23.55 -10.25 -10.02
CA LEU A 399 -24.96 -9.91 -10.24
C LEU A 399 -25.42 -10.15 -11.67
N ILE A 400 -24.55 -9.99 -12.68
CA ILE A 400 -24.88 -10.32 -14.08
C ILE A 400 -25.11 -11.82 -14.25
N GLU A 401 -24.44 -12.68 -13.48
CA GLU A 401 -24.64 -14.14 -13.51
C GLU A 401 -25.99 -14.56 -12.92
N TRP A 402 -26.68 -13.67 -12.18
CA TRP A 402 -28.07 -13.85 -11.76
C TRP A 402 -29.08 -13.55 -12.89
N SER A 403 -28.61 -13.44 -14.15
CA SER A 403 -29.43 -13.22 -15.34
C SER A 403 -29.15 -14.27 -16.42
N LEU A 404 -30.13 -14.46 -17.30
CA LEU A 404 -30.11 -15.35 -18.45
C LEU A 404 -29.77 -14.56 -19.70
N LYS A 405 -28.81 -15.05 -20.50
CA LYS A 405 -28.50 -14.42 -21.79
C LYS A 405 -29.55 -14.80 -22.82
N ASP A 406 -29.92 -13.87 -23.71
CA ASP A 406 -30.95 -14.13 -24.72
C ASP A 406 -30.66 -15.37 -25.59
N GLU A 407 -29.38 -15.68 -25.86
CA GLU A 407 -28.96 -16.87 -26.60
C GLU A 407 -29.32 -18.18 -25.90
N GLU A 408 -29.37 -18.18 -24.57
CA GLU A 408 -29.64 -19.35 -23.72
C GLU A 408 -31.14 -19.64 -23.59
N ILE A 409 -32.01 -18.67 -23.92
CA ILE A 409 -33.45 -18.72 -23.62
C ILE A 409 -34.34 -18.34 -24.80
N GLN A 410 -34.11 -18.93 -25.96
CA GLN A 410 -34.91 -18.69 -27.18
C GLN A 410 -36.43 -18.92 -27.02
N ALA A 411 -36.84 -19.70 -26.01
CA ALA A 411 -38.25 -19.93 -25.69
C ALA A 411 -38.94 -18.71 -25.04
N ILE A 412 -38.18 -17.80 -24.42
CA ILE A 412 -38.66 -16.55 -23.85
C ILE A 412 -38.59 -15.49 -24.96
N ARG A 413 -39.75 -15.19 -25.55
CA ARG A 413 -39.83 -14.39 -26.78
C ARG A 413 -40.26 -12.94 -26.56
N MET A 414 -40.69 -12.62 -25.35
CA MET A 414 -41.20 -11.31 -24.98
C MET A 414 -40.35 -10.71 -23.87
N PRO A 415 -40.17 -9.37 -23.84
CA PRO A 415 -39.42 -8.70 -22.77
C PRO A 415 -40.00 -8.92 -21.37
N ILE A 416 -41.29 -9.26 -21.30
CA ILE A 416 -42.01 -9.61 -20.08
C ILE A 416 -42.85 -10.85 -20.38
N GLN A 417 -42.64 -11.93 -19.64
CA GLN A 417 -43.38 -13.18 -19.82
C GLN A 417 -43.54 -13.94 -18.51
N TRP A 418 -44.80 -14.23 -18.14
CA TRP A 418 -45.10 -15.17 -17.06
C TRP A 418 -44.83 -16.61 -17.51
N ILE A 419 -44.13 -17.34 -16.65
CA ILE A 419 -43.77 -18.75 -16.80
C ILE A 419 -44.33 -19.47 -15.58
N TYR A 420 -45.02 -20.57 -15.79
CA TYR A 420 -45.66 -21.34 -14.72
C TYR A 420 -45.00 -22.71 -14.63
N MET A 421 -44.33 -23.00 -13.51
CA MET A 421 -43.69 -24.28 -13.27
C MET A 421 -44.67 -25.21 -12.53
N PRO A 422 -45.06 -26.35 -13.11
CA PRO A 422 -45.96 -27.28 -12.44
C PRO A 422 -45.25 -28.06 -11.35
N PHE A 423 -45.94 -28.35 -10.26
CA PHE A 423 -45.47 -29.22 -9.18
C PHE A 423 -46.66 -29.86 -8.45
N TYR A 424 -46.42 -30.89 -7.64
CA TYR A 424 -47.46 -31.51 -6.80
C TYR A 424 -47.22 -31.17 -5.35
N ALA A 425 -48.29 -31.08 -4.56
CA ALA A 425 -48.19 -30.84 -3.14
C ALA A 425 -49.28 -31.59 -2.37
N ILE A 426 -48.96 -31.93 -1.12
CA ILE A 426 -49.90 -32.47 -0.15
C ILE A 426 -49.91 -31.61 1.12
N PHE A 427 -51.08 -31.56 1.76
CA PHE A 427 -51.23 -31.18 3.16
C PHE A 427 -51.64 -32.42 3.95
N TYR A 428 -50.99 -32.63 5.09
CA TYR A 428 -51.30 -33.73 6.01
C TYR A 428 -51.23 -33.25 7.46
N GLU A 429 -52.01 -33.90 8.31
CA GLU A 429 -52.08 -33.61 9.75
C GLU A 429 -51.40 -34.73 10.52
N ASP A 430 -50.51 -34.39 11.46
CA ASP A 430 -50.07 -35.32 12.49
C ASP A 430 -51.14 -35.40 13.58
N GLU A 431 -51.84 -36.53 13.68
CA GLU A 431 -52.96 -36.69 14.61
C GLU A 431 -52.53 -36.60 16.08
N ASP A 432 -51.27 -36.90 16.40
CA ASP A 432 -50.76 -36.87 17.78
C ASP A 432 -50.44 -35.43 18.21
N MET A 433 -49.91 -34.62 17.30
CA MET A 433 -49.49 -33.24 17.56
C MET A 433 -50.55 -32.20 17.16
N MET A 434 -51.56 -32.60 16.37
CA MET A 434 -52.52 -31.70 15.70
C MET A 434 -51.83 -30.62 14.85
N GLU A 435 -50.68 -30.98 14.26
CA GLU A 435 -49.88 -30.08 13.44
C GLU A 435 -50.06 -30.42 11.96
N GLU A 436 -50.47 -29.42 11.19
CA GLU A 436 -50.59 -29.52 9.73
C GLU A 436 -49.25 -29.20 9.06
N ASN A 437 -48.81 -30.11 8.21
CA ASN A 437 -47.56 -30.06 7.48
C ASN A 437 -47.80 -30.12 5.97
N MET A 438 -46.85 -29.59 5.21
CA MET A 438 -46.91 -29.57 3.75
C MET A 438 -45.68 -30.23 3.15
N HIS A 439 -45.89 -31.09 2.15
CA HIS A 439 -44.80 -31.59 1.31
C HIS A 439 -45.04 -31.22 -0.15
N ILE A 440 -43.97 -30.81 -0.83
CA ILE A 440 -43.99 -30.52 -2.26
C ILE A 440 -43.09 -31.48 -3.03
N LEU A 441 -43.50 -31.78 -4.26
CA LEU A 441 -42.75 -32.55 -5.23
C LEU A 441 -42.54 -31.70 -6.47
N LEU A 442 -41.31 -31.21 -6.63
CA LEU A 442 -40.89 -30.41 -7.77
C LEU A 442 -40.58 -31.28 -9.00
N PRO A 443 -40.44 -30.68 -10.20
CA PRO A 443 -40.00 -31.41 -11.39
C PRO A 443 -38.66 -32.16 -11.20
N GLY A 444 -38.57 -33.36 -11.79
CA GLY A 444 -37.38 -34.21 -11.74
C GLY A 444 -37.41 -35.30 -12.79
N TYR A 445 -36.50 -36.27 -12.67
CA TYR A 445 -36.34 -37.38 -13.60
C TYR A 445 -36.93 -38.68 -13.03
N ILE A 446 -37.64 -39.42 -13.88
CA ILE A 446 -38.06 -40.78 -13.56
C ILE A 446 -36.91 -41.71 -13.89
N THR A 447 -36.43 -42.47 -12.90
CA THR A 447 -35.39 -43.47 -13.12
C THR A 447 -35.99 -44.86 -13.32
N LYS A 448 -35.22 -45.76 -13.95
CA LYS A 448 -35.61 -47.17 -14.12
C LYS A 448 -35.16 -48.05 -12.94
N SER A 449 -34.65 -47.46 -11.87
CA SER A 449 -34.21 -48.19 -10.67
C SER A 449 -35.41 -48.52 -9.79
N SER A 450 -35.52 -49.78 -9.37
CA SER A 450 -36.52 -50.22 -8.39
C SER A 450 -36.27 -49.66 -6.98
N GLU A 451 -35.06 -49.18 -6.70
CA GLU A 451 -34.68 -48.63 -5.39
C GLU A 451 -34.95 -47.12 -5.28
N ASN A 452 -34.89 -46.38 -6.40
CA ASN A 452 -35.22 -44.96 -6.42
C ASN A 452 -35.86 -44.57 -7.75
N ILE A 453 -37.19 -44.54 -7.81
CA ILE A 453 -37.96 -44.31 -9.05
C ILE A 453 -37.94 -42.84 -9.50
N TYR A 454 -37.46 -41.93 -8.66
CA TYR A 454 -37.46 -40.49 -8.91
C TYR A 454 -36.16 -39.86 -8.41
N GLU A 455 -35.62 -38.94 -9.19
CA GLU A 455 -34.46 -38.12 -8.84
C GLU A 455 -34.81 -36.66 -9.11
N GLU A 456 -34.52 -35.77 -8.17
CA GLU A 456 -34.70 -34.33 -8.35
C GLU A 456 -33.87 -33.83 -9.55
N LEU A 457 -34.32 -32.74 -10.19
CA LEU A 457 -33.61 -32.17 -11.35
C LEU A 457 -32.17 -31.77 -11.02
N SER A 458 -31.94 -31.29 -9.80
CA SER A 458 -30.65 -30.88 -9.27
C SER A 458 -30.68 -30.78 -7.74
N SER A 459 -29.51 -30.66 -7.10
CA SER A 459 -29.41 -30.37 -5.66
C SER A 459 -30.11 -29.06 -5.28
N SER A 460 -30.07 -28.03 -6.14
CA SER A 460 -30.75 -26.75 -5.88
C SER A 460 -32.27 -26.89 -5.84
N PHE A 461 -32.85 -27.84 -6.59
CA PHE A 461 -34.28 -28.17 -6.52
C PHE A 461 -34.66 -28.87 -5.20
N LEU A 462 -33.75 -29.66 -4.62
CA LEU A 462 -33.96 -30.23 -3.29
C LEU A 462 -33.91 -29.15 -2.21
N GLU A 463 -32.94 -28.23 -2.32
CA GLU A 463 -32.73 -27.13 -1.36
C GLU A 463 -33.90 -26.14 -1.37
N ILE A 464 -34.39 -25.73 -2.55
CA ILE A 464 -35.55 -24.84 -2.63
C ILE A 464 -36.80 -25.49 -2.01
N GLY A 465 -36.96 -26.81 -2.12
CA GLY A 465 -38.06 -27.53 -1.47
C GLY A 465 -38.04 -27.39 0.06
N LYS A 466 -36.85 -27.43 0.65
CA LYS A 466 -36.66 -27.17 2.09
C LYS A 466 -36.90 -25.71 2.43
N GLU A 467 -36.32 -24.79 1.68
CA GLU A 467 -36.47 -23.34 1.90
C GLU A 467 -37.95 -22.91 1.82
N VAL A 468 -38.71 -23.46 0.88
CA VAL A 468 -40.16 -23.22 0.78
C VAL A 468 -40.90 -23.70 2.02
N SER A 469 -40.57 -24.90 2.50
CA SER A 469 -41.22 -25.48 3.68
C SER A 469 -40.96 -24.61 4.92
N GLU A 470 -39.70 -24.23 5.16
CA GLU A 470 -39.30 -23.32 6.25
C GLU A 470 -40.01 -21.95 6.13
N LYS A 471 -40.04 -21.37 4.92
CA LYS A 471 -40.66 -20.05 4.69
C LYS A 471 -42.17 -20.06 4.87
N ILE A 472 -42.83 -21.17 4.56
CA ILE A 472 -44.27 -21.33 4.76
C ILE A 472 -44.60 -21.42 6.24
N GLU A 473 -43.76 -22.04 7.06
CA GLU A 473 -43.94 -22.02 8.51
C GLU A 473 -43.79 -20.60 9.09
N ASP A 474 -42.85 -19.82 8.56
CA ASP A 474 -42.56 -18.46 9.05
C ASP A 474 -43.51 -17.36 8.51
N ASP A 475 -44.10 -17.54 7.33
CA ASP A 475 -44.96 -16.54 6.66
C ASP A 475 -46.40 -17.06 6.51
N MET A 476 -47.26 -16.68 7.46
CA MET A 476 -48.68 -17.09 7.47
C MET A 476 -49.44 -16.72 6.18
N ALA A 477 -49.11 -15.60 5.53
CA ALA A 477 -49.79 -15.22 4.30
C ALA A 477 -49.31 -16.08 3.11
N LEU A 478 -48.07 -16.59 3.16
CA LEU A 478 -47.55 -17.51 2.16
C LEU A 478 -48.21 -18.87 2.37
N ARG A 479 -48.23 -19.35 3.62
CA ARG A 479 -48.93 -20.57 4.04
C ARG A 479 -50.38 -20.61 3.57
N SER A 480 -51.15 -19.56 3.87
CA SER A 480 -52.56 -19.50 3.49
C SER A 480 -52.77 -19.57 1.96
N ASN A 481 -51.85 -19.01 1.17
CA ASN A 481 -51.92 -19.10 -0.30
C ASN A 481 -51.74 -20.55 -0.78
N PHE A 482 -50.77 -21.28 -0.21
CA PHE A 482 -50.58 -22.70 -0.50
C PHE A 482 -51.78 -23.54 -0.03
N GLU A 483 -52.24 -23.37 1.21
CA GLU A 483 -53.41 -24.07 1.78
C GLU A 483 -54.64 -23.87 0.91
N PHE A 484 -55.00 -22.60 0.66
CA PHE A 484 -56.18 -22.26 -0.14
C PHE A 484 -56.09 -22.82 -1.56
N SER A 485 -54.92 -22.75 -2.19
CA SER A 485 -54.70 -23.26 -3.55
C SER A 485 -54.82 -24.78 -3.61
N ILE A 486 -54.27 -25.48 -2.63
CA ILE A 486 -54.28 -26.95 -2.56
C ILE A 486 -55.68 -27.46 -2.20
N GLU A 487 -56.32 -26.90 -1.18
CA GLU A 487 -57.63 -27.36 -0.73
C GLU A 487 -58.70 -27.18 -1.80
N ASN A 488 -58.73 -26.02 -2.46
CA ASN A 488 -59.76 -25.74 -3.48
C ASN A 488 -59.58 -26.60 -4.75
N ASN A 489 -58.34 -27.00 -5.06
CA ASN A 489 -58.01 -27.81 -6.23
C ASN A 489 -57.60 -29.24 -5.86
N SER A 490 -58.00 -29.70 -4.67
CA SER A 490 -57.63 -31.01 -4.16
C SER A 490 -58.29 -32.11 -4.99
N TYR A 491 -57.48 -33.00 -5.56
CA TYR A 491 -57.94 -34.17 -6.28
C TYR A 491 -58.71 -35.15 -5.39
N LEU A 492 -58.51 -35.11 -4.07
CA LEU A 492 -59.27 -35.95 -3.12
C LEU A 492 -60.77 -35.64 -3.14
N LYS A 493 -61.16 -34.43 -3.59
CA LYS A 493 -62.56 -34.02 -3.73
C LYS A 493 -63.19 -34.53 -5.04
N ASP A 494 -62.41 -35.05 -5.98
CA ASP A 494 -62.90 -35.63 -7.24
C ASP A 494 -63.40 -37.07 -7.01
N GLU A 495 -64.68 -37.32 -7.30
CA GLU A 495 -65.29 -38.66 -7.21
C GLU A 495 -64.56 -39.70 -8.07
N LYS A 496 -63.85 -39.27 -9.12
CA LYS A 496 -63.09 -40.16 -10.03
C LYS A 496 -61.64 -40.35 -9.62
N PHE A 497 -61.17 -39.73 -8.54
CA PHE A 497 -59.77 -39.77 -8.12
C PHE A 497 -59.22 -41.20 -8.02
N LYS A 498 -59.95 -42.09 -7.34
CA LYS A 498 -59.53 -43.49 -7.17
C LYS A 498 -59.39 -44.24 -8.50
N GLU A 499 -60.34 -44.04 -9.42
CA GLU A 499 -60.25 -44.61 -10.77
C GLU A 499 -59.04 -44.05 -11.54
N GLN A 500 -58.79 -42.74 -11.43
CA GLN A 500 -57.68 -42.07 -12.11
C GLN A 500 -56.33 -42.59 -11.61
N ILE A 501 -56.13 -42.72 -10.30
CA ILE A 501 -54.90 -43.29 -9.74
C ILE A 501 -54.74 -44.75 -10.19
N GLN A 502 -55.78 -45.58 -10.12
CA GLN A 502 -55.70 -46.99 -10.55
C GLN A 502 -55.36 -47.16 -12.04
N ARG A 503 -55.91 -46.29 -12.90
CA ARG A 503 -55.54 -46.24 -14.33
C ARG A 503 -54.07 -45.83 -14.49
N GLY A 504 -53.62 -44.82 -13.75
CA GLY A 504 -52.22 -44.40 -13.72
C GLY A 504 -51.25 -45.49 -13.31
N LEU A 505 -51.56 -46.23 -12.23
CA LEU A 505 -50.76 -47.37 -11.77
C LEU A 505 -50.64 -48.46 -12.84
N THR A 506 -51.73 -48.74 -13.56
CA THR A 506 -51.73 -49.71 -14.65
C THR A 506 -50.81 -49.27 -15.79
N LEU A 507 -50.84 -47.98 -16.15
CA LEU A 507 -49.96 -47.40 -17.17
C LEU A 507 -48.49 -47.45 -16.74
N LEU A 508 -48.16 -46.99 -15.52
CA LEU A 508 -46.80 -47.01 -14.98
C LEU A 508 -46.23 -48.44 -14.90
N LYS A 509 -47.07 -49.41 -14.51
CA LYS A 509 -46.71 -50.83 -14.51
C LYS A 509 -46.42 -51.34 -15.93
N ASN A 510 -47.29 -51.02 -16.89
CA ASN A 510 -47.09 -51.42 -18.30
C ASN A 510 -45.82 -50.79 -18.90
N GLN A 511 -45.43 -49.60 -18.44
CA GLN A 511 -44.19 -48.92 -18.82
C GLN A 511 -42.94 -49.45 -18.09
N ASN A 512 -43.10 -50.42 -17.18
CA ASN A 512 -42.04 -50.94 -16.29
C ASN A 512 -41.36 -49.86 -15.42
N ILE A 513 -42.12 -48.84 -15.00
CA ILE A 513 -41.62 -47.78 -14.11
C ILE A 513 -41.79 -48.20 -12.64
N ILE A 514 -42.91 -48.84 -12.30
CA ILE A 514 -43.21 -49.28 -10.93
C ILE A 514 -43.41 -50.79 -10.86
N SER A 515 -43.11 -51.38 -9.69
CA SER A 515 -43.28 -52.80 -9.41
C SER A 515 -44.67 -53.12 -8.84
N ASP A 516 -45.06 -54.40 -8.88
CA ASP A 516 -46.29 -54.88 -8.25
C ASP A 516 -46.36 -54.58 -6.74
N ASN A 517 -45.21 -54.52 -6.07
CA ASN A 517 -45.13 -54.15 -4.67
C ASN A 517 -45.56 -52.70 -4.45
N ILE A 518 -45.06 -51.77 -5.27
CA ILE A 518 -45.43 -50.35 -5.22
C ILE A 518 -46.93 -50.17 -5.51
N VAL A 519 -47.47 -50.88 -6.50
CA VAL A 519 -48.91 -50.86 -6.82
C VAL A 519 -49.75 -51.30 -5.61
N ASN A 520 -49.35 -52.36 -4.91
CA ASN A 520 -50.04 -52.84 -3.71
C ASN A 520 -49.97 -51.84 -2.55
N GLN A 521 -48.81 -51.21 -2.34
CA GLN A 521 -48.62 -50.17 -1.32
C GLN A 521 -49.55 -48.97 -1.57
N ILE A 522 -49.64 -48.51 -2.81
CA ILE A 522 -50.49 -47.36 -3.17
C ILE A 522 -51.97 -47.71 -3.00
N ASN A 523 -52.39 -48.92 -3.40
CA ASN A 523 -53.78 -49.37 -3.21
C ASN A 523 -54.17 -49.50 -1.73
N GLN A 524 -53.23 -49.86 -0.85
CA GLN A 524 -53.45 -49.87 0.59
C GLN A 524 -53.62 -48.45 1.14
N LYS A 525 -52.77 -47.49 0.75
CA LYS A 525 -52.90 -46.09 1.17
C LYS A 525 -54.17 -45.42 0.63
N LEU A 526 -54.54 -45.68 -0.62
CA LEU A 526 -55.83 -45.23 -1.17
C LEU A 526 -57.06 -45.77 -0.43
N ALA A 527 -56.92 -46.85 0.34
CA ALA A 527 -58.00 -47.40 1.15
C ALA A 527 -58.00 -46.86 2.59
N SER A 528 -56.89 -46.23 3.04
CA SER A 528 -56.82 -45.53 4.34
C SER A 528 -57.17 -44.05 4.22
N ASP A 529 -56.84 -43.42 3.09
CA ASP A 529 -56.96 -41.97 2.89
C ASP A 529 -58.37 -41.55 2.40
N LEU A 530 -59.18 -42.51 1.93
CA LEU A 530 -60.57 -42.36 1.47
C LEU A 530 -61.49 -43.18 2.38
#